data_AF-A0A0K1S2H8-F1
#
_entry.id   AF-A0A0K1S2H8-F1
#
_cell.length_a   1.000
_cell.length_b   1.000
_cell.length_c   1.000
_cell.angle_alpha   90.00
_cell.angle_beta   90.00
_cell.angle_gamma   90.00
#
_symmetry.space_group_name_H-M   'P 1'
#
loop_
_entity.id
_entity.type
_entity.pdbx_description
1 polymer ?
#
loop_
_entity_poly.entity_id
_entity_poly.type
_entity_poly.pdbx_seq_one_letter_code
_entity_poly.pdbx_strand_id
1 'polypeptide(L)' 'MAAVKLFELDKLSSGRAAQLAGMSRVEFLTILGRYQVSPFSLTTEQLEQDIVNA' A
#
# COMPACT_ATOMS: atom_id res chain seq x y z
N MET A 1 -11.34 -7.28 3.41
CA MET A 1 -11.08 -6.20 4.39
C MET A 1 -11.13 -4.85 3.68
N ALA A 2 -11.85 -3.86 4.21
CA ALA A 2 -12.00 -2.55 3.55
C ALA A 2 -10.67 -1.80 3.36
N ALA A 3 -9.78 -1.85 4.36
CA ALA A 3 -8.47 -1.22 4.29
C ALA A 3 -7.57 -1.76 3.16
N VAL A 4 -7.60 -3.08 2.89
CA VAL A 4 -6.86 -3.68 1.75
C VAL A 4 -7.39 -3.14 0.43
N LYS A 5 -8.72 -3.09 0.24
CA LYS A 5 -9.31 -2.61 -1.00
C LYS A 5 -9.00 -1.13 -1.24
N LEU A 6 -9.01 -0.31 -0.19
CA LEU A 6 -8.66 1.10 -0.26
C LEU A 6 -7.18 1.33 -0.56
N PHE A 7 -6.30 0.46 -0.05
CA PHE A 7 -4.88 0.47 -0.40
C PHE A 7 -4.66 0.05 -1.86
N GLU A 8 -5.27 -1.04 -2.30
CA GLU A 8 -5.18 -1.57 -3.68
C GLU A 8 -5.69 -0.58 -4.74
N LEU A 9 -6.64 0.29 -4.39
CA LEU A 9 -7.17 1.34 -5.26
C LEU A 9 -6.39 2.67 -5.16
N ASP A 10 -5.21 2.66 -4.52
CA ASP A 10 -4.36 3.82 -4.23
C ASP A 10 -5.10 4.96 -3.49
N LYS A 11 -6.20 4.65 -2.79
CA LYS A 11 -6.98 5.64 -2.01
C LYS A 11 -6.38 5.92 -0.65
N LEU A 12 -5.66 4.96 -0.08
CA LEU A 12 -4.96 5.08 1.19
C LEU A 12 -3.54 4.55 1.06
N SER A 13 -2.57 5.27 1.62
CA SER A 13 -1.22 4.74 1.79
C SER A 13 -1.22 3.55 2.76
N SER A 14 -0.19 2.71 2.69
CA SER A 14 -0.03 1.55 3.60
C SER A 14 -0.09 1.94 5.08
N GLY A 15 0.39 3.12 5.46
CA GLY A 15 0.28 3.63 6.84
C GLY A 15 -1.15 3.99 7.24
N ARG A 16 -1.91 4.69 6.37
CA ARG A 16 -3.30 5.07 6.66
C ARG A 16 -4.25 3.86 6.62
N ALA A 17 -3.99 2.93 5.71
CA ALA A 17 -4.73 1.67 5.64
C ALA A 17 -4.47 0.79 6.88
N ALA A 18 -3.24 0.76 7.39
CA ALA A 18 -2.91 0.08 8.65
C ALA A 18 -3.62 0.72 9.86
N GLN A 19 -3.64 2.05 9.95
CA GLN A 19 -4.39 2.78 10.98
C GLN A 19 -5.89 2.46 10.91
N LEU A 20 -6.48 2.47 9.71
CA LEU A 20 -7.87 2.10 9.51
C LEU A 20 -8.15 0.63 9.91
N ALA A 21 -7.17 -0.24 9.71
CA ALA A 21 -7.25 -1.66 10.09
C ALA A 21 -6.91 -1.91 11.57
N GLY A 22 -6.57 -0.88 12.36
CA GLY A 22 -6.27 -1.00 13.79
C GLY A 22 -4.99 -1.78 14.09
N MET A 23 -4.00 -1.73 13.19
CA MET A 23 -2.76 -2.51 13.30
C MET A 23 -1.53 -1.70 12.88
N SER A 24 -0.33 -2.22 13.15
CA SER A 24 0.90 -1.59 12.69
C SER A 24 1.04 -1.65 11.17
N ARG A 25 1.82 -0.74 10.59
CA ARG A 25 2.13 -0.73 9.16
C ARG A 25 2.77 -2.04 8.70
N VAL A 26 3.64 -2.63 9.51
CA VAL A 26 4.33 -3.89 9.18
C VAL A 26 3.36 -5.06 9.15
N GLU A 27 2.44 -5.15 10.11
CA GLU A 27 1.38 -6.16 10.12
C GLU A 27 0.48 -6.03 8.91
N PHE A 28 0.06 -4.81 8.59
CA PHE A 28 -0.75 -4.55 7.41
C PHE A 28 -0.06 -5.01 6.12
N LEU A 29 1.21 -4.66 5.92
CA LEU A 29 2.00 -5.09 4.75
C LEU A 29 2.13 -6.61 4.67
N THR A 30 2.26 -7.29 5.82
CA THR A 30 2.30 -8.76 5.90
C THR A 30 0.97 -9.38 5.46
N ILE A 31 -0.16 -8.74 5.80
CA ILE A 31 -1.50 -9.23 5.48
C ILE A 31 -1.83 -9.03 3.99
N LEU A 32 -1.26 -8.01 3.31
CA LEU A 32 -1.45 -7.82 1.87
C LEU A 32 -1.08 -9.08 1.06
N GLY A 33 -0.02 -9.81 1.46
CA GLY A 33 0.35 -11.08 0.85
C GLY A 33 -0.75 -12.15 0.94
N ARG A 34 -1.53 -12.18 2.03
CA ARG A 34 -2.69 -13.09 2.17
C ARG A 34 -3.83 -12.72 1.22
N TYR A 35 -3.95 -11.44 0.88
CA TYR A 35 -4.94 -10.93 -0.06
C TYR A 35 -4.44 -10.91 -1.51
N GLN A 36 -3.24 -11.44 -1.79
CA GLN A 36 -2.59 -11.41 -3.11
C GLN A 36 -2.46 -10.00 -3.68
N VAL A 37 -2.40 -8.99 -2.80
CA VAL A 37 -2.16 -7.60 -3.17
C VAL A 37 -0.66 -7.35 -3.06
N SER A 38 -0.05 -6.91 -4.16
CA SER A 38 1.35 -6.50 -4.12
C SER A 38 1.48 -5.24 -3.25
N PRO A 39 2.32 -5.24 -2.20
CA PRO A 39 2.64 -4.03 -1.44
C PRO A 39 3.52 -3.06 -2.22
N PHE A 40 4.14 -3.55 -3.29
CA PHE A 40 4.93 -2.76 -4.23
C PHE A 40 4.01 -2.37 -5.39
N SER A 41 3.47 -1.16 -5.32
CA SER A 41 2.98 -0.47 -6.51
C SER A 41 4.20 -0.09 -7.34
N LEU A 42 4.67 -1.01 -8.18
CA LEU A 42 5.41 -0.62 -9.39
C LEU A 42 4.36 -0.13 -10.40
N THR A 43 3.61 0.90 -10.03
CA THR A 43 2.88 1.69 -11.02
C THR A 43 3.90 2.60 -11.66
N THR A 44 3.96 2.55 -12.99
CA THR A 44 4.93 3.29 -13.81
C THR A 44 5.01 4.77 -13.41
N GLU A 45 3.92 5.36 -12.91
CA GLU A 45 3.87 6.76 -12.47
C GLU A 45 4.70 7.07 -11.21
N GLN A 46 4.96 6.12 -10.31
CA GLN A 46 5.79 6.36 -9.11
C GLN A 46 7.29 6.27 -9.40
N LEU A 47 7.69 5.42 -10.36
CA LEU A 47 9.09 5.30 -10.79
C LEU A 47 9.59 6.58 -11.49
N GLU A 48 8.71 7.27 -12.21
CA GLU A 48 9.05 8.55 -12.87
C GLU A 48 9.31 9.67 -11.86
N GLN A 49 8.60 9.70 -10.72
CA GLN A 49 8.83 10.71 -9.68
C GLN A 49 10.13 10.48 -8.91
N ASP A 50 10.56 9.23 -8.76
CA ASP A 50 11.84 8.88 -8.11
C ASP A 50 13.06 9.18 -9.00
N ILE A 51 12.92 9.11 -10.34
CA ILE A 51 14.01 9.47 -11.29
C ILE A 51 14.20 10.99 -11.38
N VAL A 52 13.13 11.78 -11.26
CA VAL A 52 13.19 13.25 -11.39
C VAL A 52 13.79 13.94 -10.15
N ASN A 53 13.81 13.26 -8.99
CA ASN A 53 14.41 13.77 -7.76
C ASN A 53 15.84 13.27 -7.48
N ALA A 54 16.51 12.65 -8.48
CA ALA A 54 17.90 12.20 -8.40
C ALA A 54 18.91 13.27 -8.88
#